data_AF-A0A1M4ZKP6-F1
#
_entry.id   AF-A0A1M4ZKP6-F1
#
_cell.length_a   1.000
_cell.length_b   1.000
_cell.length_c   1.000
_cell.angle_alpha   90.00
_cell.angle_beta   90.00
_cell.angle_gamma   90.00
#
_symmetry.space_group_name_H-M   'P 1'
#
loop_
_entity.id
_entity.type
_entity.pdbx_description
1 polymer ?
#
loop_
_entity_poly.entity_id
_entity_poly.type
_entity_poly.pdbx_seq_one_letter_code
_entity_poly.pdbx_strand_id
1 'polypeptide(L)'
;MTKLSVTLKLFYGAVTYDASGKVTSKAENISLQYGTPEWVNFLKHLRANGITKADVTSVYDLTKVNESKPVESSERYREVEDVENIQSEVDQYVKTPEAELTPDQKKIKDLEDKINALTNGTQFQVLQKDSSVADNSAQELKEARETYEQIVGKKGGPSWTVDQIKAKIMEYQIQEALEGARAKYLEVIGEKADDALTVEEMEAKINEKQS
;
A
#
# COMPACT_ATOMS: atom_id res chain seq x y z
N MET A 1 -4.27 -38.07 18.75
CA MET A 1 -4.55 -37.35 17.50
C MET A 1 -6.04 -37.09 17.45
N THR A 2 -6.44 -35.83 17.44
CA THR A 2 -7.83 -35.41 17.22
C THR A 2 -8.22 -35.79 15.80
N LYS A 3 -9.29 -36.59 15.65
CA LYS A 3 -9.85 -36.92 14.34
C LYS A 3 -10.96 -35.92 14.07
N LEU A 4 -10.71 -34.96 13.18
CA LEU A 4 -11.71 -33.97 12.81
C LEU A 4 -12.26 -34.28 11.41
N SER A 5 -13.57 -34.14 11.24
CA SER A 5 -14.22 -34.11 9.93
C SER A 5 -14.53 -32.68 9.58
N VAL A 6 -13.98 -32.18 8.47
CA VAL A 6 -14.10 -30.80 8.01
C VAL A 6 -14.98 -30.75 6.76
N THR A 7 -16.04 -29.98 6.80
CA THR A 7 -16.88 -29.70 5.65
C THR A 7 -16.43 -28.40 4.99
N LEU A 8 -16.05 -28.50 3.71
CA LEU A 8 -15.64 -27.37 2.88
C LEU A 8 -16.72 -27.05 1.86
N LYS A 9 -17.02 -25.77 1.71
CA LYS A 9 -17.83 -25.22 0.62
C LYS A 9 -16.90 -24.64 -0.43
N LEU A 10 -16.85 -25.31 -1.58
CA LEU A 10 -15.98 -25.01 -2.69
C LEU A 10 -16.73 -24.13 -3.68
N PHE A 11 -16.06 -23.11 -4.23
CA PHE A 11 -16.58 -22.25 -5.27
C PHE A 11 -15.73 -22.40 -6.53
N TYR A 12 -16.41 -22.49 -7.68
CA TYR A 12 -15.77 -22.61 -8.98
C TYR A 12 -15.97 -21.30 -9.78
N GLY A 13 -14.88 -20.71 -10.26
CA GLY A 13 -14.92 -19.46 -11.03
C GLY A 13 -15.15 -18.21 -10.17
N ALA A 14 -15.55 -17.09 -10.79
CA ALA A 14 -15.84 -15.87 -10.05
C ALA A 14 -17.09 -16.07 -9.18
N VAL A 15 -16.98 -15.76 -7.88
CA VAL A 15 -18.10 -15.85 -6.96
C VAL A 15 -19.08 -14.72 -7.26
N THR A 16 -20.28 -15.06 -7.72
CA THR A 16 -21.35 -14.12 -8.06
C THR A 16 -22.50 -14.25 -7.07
N TYR A 17 -23.17 -13.13 -6.80
CA TYR A 17 -24.29 -13.04 -5.86
C TYR A 17 -25.53 -12.50 -6.56
N ASP A 18 -26.72 -12.98 -6.20
CA ASP A 18 -27.98 -12.39 -6.64
C ASP A 18 -28.32 -11.10 -5.84
N ALA A 19 -29.41 -10.44 -6.23
CA ALA A 19 -29.90 -9.23 -5.54
C ALA A 19 -30.31 -9.47 -4.07
N SER A 20 -30.39 -10.74 -3.64
CA SER A 20 -30.72 -11.16 -2.26
C SER A 20 -29.47 -11.56 -1.46
N GLY A 21 -28.28 -11.48 -2.06
CA GLY A 21 -27.02 -11.89 -1.44
C GLY A 21 -26.76 -13.41 -1.44
N LYS A 22 -27.54 -14.21 -2.18
CA LYS A 22 -27.30 -15.64 -2.34
C LYS A 22 -26.29 -15.90 -3.46
N VAL A 23 -25.38 -16.84 -3.21
CA VAL A 23 -24.38 -17.26 -4.20
C VAL A 23 -25.09 -17.89 -5.41
N THR A 24 -24.84 -17.33 -6.60
CA THR A 24 -25.31 -17.85 -7.88
C THR A 24 -24.24 -18.66 -8.63
N SER A 25 -22.97 -18.50 -8.26
CA SER A 25 -21.87 -19.31 -8.80
C SER A 25 -21.98 -20.77 -8.36
N LYS A 26 -21.46 -21.68 -9.19
CA LYS A 26 -21.41 -23.11 -8.86
C LYS A 26 -20.65 -23.30 -7.54
N ALA A 27 -21.34 -23.88 -6.55
CA ALA A 27 -20.78 -24.23 -5.26
C ALA A 27 -21.07 -25.68 -4.92
N GLU A 28 -20.12 -26.34 -4.27
CA GLU A 28 -20.22 -27.75 -3.87
C GLU A 28 -19.72 -27.92 -2.44
N ASN A 29 -20.37 -28.78 -1.68
CA ASN A 29 -19.95 -29.10 -0.33
C ASN A 29 -19.29 -30.48 -0.34
N ILE A 30 -18.10 -30.56 0.25
CA ILE A 30 -17.41 -31.83 0.48
C ILE A 30 -17.04 -31.96 1.95
N SER A 31 -16.87 -33.18 2.42
CA SER A 31 -16.43 -33.45 3.78
C SER A 31 -15.18 -34.33 3.73
N LEU A 32 -14.11 -33.87 4.39
CA LEU A 32 -12.80 -34.53 4.40
C LEU A 32 -12.31 -34.67 5.84
N GLN A 33 -11.55 -35.73 6.11
CA GLN A 33 -10.93 -35.92 7.41
C GLN A 33 -9.62 -35.12 7.51
N TYR A 34 -9.53 -34.24 8.51
CA TYR A 34 -8.38 -33.37 8.74
C TYR A 34 -7.08 -34.16 8.97
N GLY A 35 -5.98 -33.67 8.38
CA GLY A 35 -4.64 -34.23 8.58
C GLY A 35 -4.38 -35.57 7.88
N THR A 36 -5.30 -36.05 7.04
CA THR A 36 -5.12 -37.26 6.25
C THR A 36 -4.35 -36.98 4.95
N PRO A 37 -3.75 -38.01 4.31
CA PRO A 37 -3.16 -37.84 2.97
C PRO A 37 -4.17 -37.34 1.94
N GLU A 38 -5.44 -37.71 2.08
CA GLU A 38 -6.54 -37.23 1.24
C GLU A 38 -6.74 -35.72 1.40
N TRP A 39 -6.80 -35.21 2.64
CA TRP A 39 -6.86 -33.78 2.93
C TRP A 39 -5.72 -33.01 2.26
N VAL A 40 -4.48 -33.44 2.48
CA VAL A 40 -3.29 -32.78 1.92
C VAL A 40 -3.29 -32.81 0.40
N ASN A 41 -3.63 -33.96 -0.21
CA ASN A 41 -3.69 -34.07 -1.66
C ASN A 41 -4.82 -33.23 -2.25
N PHE A 42 -5.98 -33.18 -1.60
CA PHE A 42 -7.10 -32.36 -2.05
C PHE A 42 -6.72 -30.87 -2.03
N LEU A 43 -6.20 -30.37 -0.91
CA LEU A 43 -5.79 -28.97 -0.78
C LEU A 43 -4.72 -28.56 -1.80
N LYS A 44 -3.72 -29.41 -2.05
CA LYS A 44 -2.68 -29.19 -3.06
C LYS A 44 -3.23 -29.02 -4.49
N HIS A 45 -4.37 -29.65 -4.80
CA HIS A 45 -4.95 -29.65 -6.15
C HIS A 45 -6.21 -28.79 -6.27
N LEU A 46 -6.56 -27.99 -5.25
CA LEU A 46 -7.74 -27.11 -5.26
C LEU A 46 -7.82 -26.28 -6.56
N ARG A 47 -6.74 -25.58 -6.88
CA ARG A 47 -6.64 -24.74 -8.08
C ARG A 47 -6.65 -25.53 -9.37
N ALA A 48 -5.97 -26.68 -9.40
CA ALA A 48 -5.95 -27.57 -10.56
C ALA A 48 -7.36 -28.09 -10.89
N ASN A 49 -8.21 -28.23 -9.87
CA ASN A 49 -9.62 -28.60 -9.99
C ASN A 49 -10.55 -27.42 -10.32
N GLY A 50 -10.00 -26.22 -10.57
CA GLY A 50 -10.77 -25.02 -10.91
C GLY A 50 -11.47 -24.35 -9.72
N ILE A 51 -11.08 -24.69 -8.49
CA ILE A 51 -11.63 -24.10 -7.26
C ILE A 51 -10.92 -22.77 -7.01
N THR A 52 -11.71 -21.71 -6.90
CA THR A 52 -11.24 -20.32 -6.74
C THR A 52 -11.37 -19.81 -5.31
N LYS A 53 -12.26 -20.42 -4.53
CA LYS A 53 -12.48 -20.12 -3.11
C LYS A 53 -12.96 -21.38 -2.38
N ALA A 54 -12.56 -21.54 -1.12
CA ALA A 54 -13.04 -22.61 -0.25
C ALA A 54 -13.32 -22.06 1.16
N ASP A 55 -14.55 -22.25 1.66
CA ASP A 55 -14.97 -21.81 2.99
C ASP A 55 -15.28 -23.04 3.87
N VAL A 56 -14.71 -23.09 5.07
CA VAL A 56 -15.00 -24.10 6.09
C VAL A 56 -16.40 -23.82 6.65
N THR A 57 -17.31 -24.79 6.48
CA THR A 57 -18.72 -24.64 6.86
C THR A 57 -19.01 -25.25 8.23
N SER A 58 -18.44 -26.41 8.52
CA SER A 58 -18.60 -27.10 9.81
C SER A 58 -17.44 -28.03 10.06
N VAL A 59 -17.08 -28.21 11.33
CA VAL A 59 -15.99 -29.08 11.76
C VAL A 59 -16.48 -29.94 12.93
N TYR A 60 -16.38 -31.26 12.80
CA TYR A 60 -16.85 -32.20 13.82
C TYR A 60 -15.70 -32.99 14.41
N ASP A 61 -15.67 -33.11 15.74
CA ASP A 61 -14.71 -33.96 16.45
C ASP A 61 -15.21 -35.40 16.52
N LEU A 62 -14.63 -36.26 15.68
CA LEU A 62 -14.96 -37.68 15.59
C LEU A 62 -14.54 -38.49 16.82
N THR A 63 -13.77 -37.89 17.74
CA THR A 63 -13.41 -38.53 19.01
C THR A 63 -14.45 -38.32 20.11
N LYS A 64 -15.32 -37.31 19.95
CA LYS A 64 -16.38 -36.96 20.91
C LYS A 64 -17.73 -37.39 20.38
N VAL A 65 -18.01 -38.67 20.56
CA VAL A 65 -19.25 -39.32 20.09
C VAL A 65 -20.34 -39.19 21.14
N ASN A 66 -21.50 -38.70 20.72
CA ASN A 66 -22.73 -38.76 21.49
C ASN A 66 -23.51 -40.03 21.11
N GLU A 67 -23.39 -41.08 21.92
CA GLU A 67 -24.03 -42.38 21.67
C GLU A 67 -25.57 -42.33 21.72
N SER A 68 -26.15 -41.28 22.30
CA SER A 68 -27.61 -41.10 22.35
C SER A 68 -28.23 -40.68 21.03
N LYS A 69 -27.43 -40.28 20.05
CA LYS A 69 -27.87 -39.82 18.74
C LYS A 69 -27.66 -40.91 17.68
N PRO A 70 -28.57 -41.05 16.69
CA PRO A 70 -28.44 -42.04 15.62
C PRO A 70 -27.11 -41.92 14.88
N VAL A 71 -26.59 -43.06 14.40
CA VAL A 71 -25.33 -43.16 13.65
C VAL A 71 -25.27 -42.20 12.46
N GLU A 72 -26.41 -41.98 11.81
CA GLU A 72 -26.57 -41.17 10.60
C GLU A 72 -26.76 -39.66 10.89
N SER A 73 -26.90 -39.26 12.16
CA SER A 73 -27.12 -37.85 12.51
C SER A 73 -25.80 -37.08 12.60
N SER A 74 -25.75 -35.89 12.01
CA SER A 74 -24.65 -34.94 12.15
C SER A 74 -24.43 -34.49 13.61
N GLU A 75 -25.46 -34.53 14.44
CA GLU A 75 -25.41 -34.20 15.88
C GLU A 75 -24.71 -35.27 16.72
N ARG A 76 -24.33 -36.40 16.11
CA ARG A 76 -23.63 -37.48 16.80
C ARG A 76 -22.23 -37.05 17.24
N TYR A 77 -21.63 -36.08 16.55
CA TYR A 77 -20.29 -35.60 16.87
C TYR A 77 -20.37 -34.16 17.36
N ARG A 78 -19.47 -33.80 18.29
CA ARG A 78 -19.40 -32.42 18.78
C ARG A 78 -18.84 -31.52 17.68
N GLU A 79 -19.58 -30.48 17.34
CA GLU A 79 -19.10 -29.42 16.47
C GLU A 79 -18.03 -28.57 17.19
N VAL A 80 -16.97 -28.25 16.47
CA VAL A 80 -15.86 -27.41 16.92
C VAL A 80 -16.15 -25.98 16.47
N GLU A 81 -16.31 -25.06 17.43
CA GLU A 81 -16.63 -23.65 17.15
C GLU A 81 -15.42 -22.88 16.59
N ASP A 82 -14.21 -23.23 17.02
CA ASP A 82 -12.98 -22.61 16.52
C ASP A 82 -12.51 -23.27 15.23
N VAL A 83 -12.97 -22.72 14.11
CA VAL A 83 -12.62 -23.13 12.75
C VAL A 83 -11.60 -22.20 12.07
N GLU A 84 -11.20 -21.11 12.72
CA GLU A 84 -10.36 -20.05 12.12
C GLU A 84 -8.99 -20.58 11.69
N ASN A 85 -8.40 -21.46 12.50
CA ASN A 85 -7.11 -22.08 12.21
C ASN A 85 -7.19 -22.96 10.94
N ILE A 86 -8.29 -23.71 10.79
CA ILE A 86 -8.52 -24.61 9.65
C ILE A 86 -8.83 -23.78 8.39
N GLN A 87 -9.63 -22.72 8.52
CA GLN A 87 -9.90 -21.79 7.42
C GLN A 87 -8.60 -21.13 6.94
N SER A 88 -7.76 -20.67 7.87
CA SER A 88 -6.48 -20.03 7.55
C SER A 88 -5.53 -20.97 6.80
N GLU A 89 -5.52 -22.26 7.16
CA GLU A 89 -4.78 -23.29 6.42
C GLU A 89 -5.32 -23.44 5.00
N VAL A 90 -6.63 -23.62 4.83
CA VAL A 90 -7.28 -23.76 3.52
C VAL A 90 -6.99 -22.55 2.62
N ASP A 91 -7.06 -21.33 3.18
CA ASP A 91 -6.80 -20.10 2.46
C ASP A 91 -5.37 -20.02 1.90
N GLN A 92 -4.37 -20.61 2.55
CA GLN A 92 -3.00 -20.64 2.04
C GLN A 92 -2.89 -21.41 0.71
N TYR A 93 -3.67 -22.48 0.54
CA TYR A 93 -3.69 -23.29 -0.69
C TYR A 93 -4.50 -22.65 -1.80
N VAL A 94 -5.47 -21.80 -1.45
CA VAL A 94 -6.26 -21.02 -2.40
C VAL A 94 -5.52 -19.76 -2.84
N LYS A 95 -4.69 -19.15 -1.97
CA LYS A 95 -3.88 -17.98 -2.32
C LYS A 95 -2.90 -18.31 -3.45
N THR A 96 -2.70 -17.35 -4.35
CA THR A 96 -1.70 -17.51 -5.40
C THR A 96 -0.37 -17.52 -4.68
N PRO A 97 0.51 -18.53 -4.89
CA PRO A 97 1.90 -18.34 -4.49
C PRO A 97 2.31 -17.04 -5.16
N GLU A 98 2.62 -16.01 -4.37
CA GLU A 98 3.19 -14.78 -4.90
C GLU A 98 4.33 -15.24 -5.79
N ALA A 99 4.21 -15.01 -7.09
CA ALA A 99 5.23 -15.41 -8.04
C ALA A 99 6.55 -14.92 -7.46
N GLU A 100 7.54 -15.81 -7.32
CA GLU A 100 8.85 -15.38 -6.83
C GLU A 100 9.25 -14.17 -7.66
N LEU A 101 9.32 -13.02 -6.99
CA LEU A 101 9.61 -11.76 -7.67
C LEU A 101 10.90 -12.00 -8.46
N THR A 102 10.82 -11.75 -9.77
CA THR A 102 12.02 -11.84 -10.62
C THR A 102 13.11 -10.95 -10.02
N PRO A 103 14.39 -11.18 -10.32
CA PRO A 103 15.48 -10.34 -9.79
C PRO A 103 15.23 -8.83 -9.95
N ASP A 104 14.57 -8.45 -11.05
CA ASP A 104 14.17 -7.07 -11.32
C ASP A 104 13.00 -6.60 -10.45
N GLN A 105 12.01 -7.45 -10.18
CA GLN A 105 10.92 -7.12 -9.25
C GLN A 105 11.39 -7.06 -7.78
N LYS A 106 12.39 -7.88 -7.39
CA LYS A 106 13.05 -7.74 -6.08
C LYS A 106 13.81 -6.43 -5.96
N LYS A 107 14.49 -6.00 -7.04
CA LYS A 107 15.13 -4.67 -7.09
C LYS A 107 14.12 -3.55 -6.99
N ILE A 108 12.99 -3.66 -7.70
CA ILE A 108 11.92 -2.65 -7.61
C ILE A 108 11.37 -2.58 -6.19
N LYS A 109 11.06 -3.71 -5.56
CA LYS A 109 10.61 -3.75 -4.16
C LYS A 109 11.66 -3.17 -3.20
N ASP A 110 12.93 -3.52 -3.36
CA ASP A 110 14.02 -2.98 -2.52
C ASP A 110 14.21 -1.46 -2.73
N LEU A 111 14.01 -0.97 -3.96
CA LEU A 111 14.01 0.46 -4.27
C LEU A 111 12.77 1.16 -3.70
N GLU A 112 11.60 0.56 -3.78
CA GLU A 112 10.35 1.07 -3.19
C GLU A 112 10.44 1.08 -1.66
N ASP A 113 11.00 0.04 -1.04
CA ASP A 113 11.24 -0.04 0.39
C ASP A 113 12.29 0.99 0.84
N LYS A 114 13.33 1.25 0.03
CA LYS A 114 14.30 2.34 0.27
C LYS A 114 13.67 3.72 0.10
N ILE A 115 12.82 3.90 -0.90
CA ILE A 115 12.05 5.14 -1.10
C ILE A 115 11.11 5.35 0.08
N ASN A 116 10.39 4.31 0.52
CA ASN A 116 9.51 4.37 1.68
C ASN A 116 10.31 4.59 2.98
N ALA A 117 11.47 3.98 3.15
CA ALA A 117 12.35 4.21 4.29
C ALA A 117 12.94 5.63 4.28
N LEU A 118 13.23 6.21 3.11
CA LEU A 118 13.61 7.60 2.96
C LEU A 118 12.41 8.52 3.21
N THR A 119 11.23 8.19 2.72
CA THR A 119 10.02 9.03 2.87
C THR A 119 9.51 9.01 4.31
N ASN A 120 9.56 7.86 4.97
CA ASN A 120 9.24 7.68 6.39
C ASN A 120 10.39 8.12 7.31
N GLY A 121 11.65 8.02 6.87
CA GLY A 121 12.84 8.50 7.59
C GLY A 121 13.03 10.02 7.46
N THR A 122 12.42 10.65 6.44
CA THR A 122 12.28 12.11 6.32
C THR A 122 10.99 12.60 6.96
N GLN A 123 10.32 11.76 7.76
CA GLN A 123 9.43 12.24 8.82
C GLN A 123 10.34 12.88 9.89
N PHE A 124 10.74 14.10 9.56
CA PHE A 124 11.49 15.03 10.39
C PHE A 124 11.00 14.92 11.83
N GLN A 125 11.94 14.64 12.73
CA GLN A 125 11.80 14.84 14.16
C GLN A 125 11.44 16.32 14.42
N VAL A 126 10.15 16.66 14.33
CA VAL A 126 9.58 17.89 14.90
C VAL A 126 8.28 17.53 15.62
N LEU A 127 8.34 16.50 16.45
CA LEU A 127 7.27 16.20 17.40
C LEU A 127 7.90 15.81 18.73
N GLN A 128 8.42 16.81 19.44
CA GLN A 128 8.17 16.95 20.86
C GLN A 128 8.57 18.37 21.31
N LYS A 129 7.60 19.30 21.21
CA LYS A 129 7.46 20.35 22.20
C LYS A 129 6.02 20.88 22.26
N ASP A 130 5.38 20.57 23.37
CA ASP A 130 4.32 21.32 24.06
C ASP A 130 3.06 21.74 23.26
N SER A 131 2.01 20.94 23.45
CA SER A 131 0.73 21.37 24.03
C SER A 131 0.49 22.89 24.19
N SER A 132 0.05 23.61 23.15
CA SER A 132 -0.90 24.77 23.23
C SER A 132 -0.91 25.64 21.96
N VAL A 133 -1.38 25.18 20.79
CA VAL A 133 -1.57 26.11 19.65
C VAL A 133 -2.73 25.68 18.75
N ALA A 134 -3.96 25.94 19.19
CA ALA A 134 -5.14 25.74 18.35
C ALA A 134 -5.50 26.96 17.48
N ASP A 135 -4.78 28.10 17.59
CA ASP A 135 -5.10 29.33 16.84
C ASP A 135 -3.98 29.85 15.90
N ASN A 136 -2.68 29.63 16.17
CA ASN A 136 -1.63 30.23 15.33
C ASN A 136 -1.40 29.51 13.99
N SER A 137 -1.79 28.24 13.83
CA SER A 137 -1.53 27.49 12.59
C SER A 137 -2.37 28.00 11.41
N ALA A 138 -3.59 28.47 11.66
CA ALA A 138 -4.44 29.07 10.65
C ALA A 138 -3.95 30.46 10.22
N GLN A 139 -3.42 31.24 11.18
CA GLN A 139 -2.87 32.56 10.89
C GLN A 139 -1.53 32.48 10.15
N GLU A 140 -0.63 31.58 10.56
CA GLU A 140 0.63 31.34 9.85
C GLU A 140 0.41 30.88 8.40
N LEU A 141 -0.59 30.02 8.18
CA LEU A 141 -0.98 29.60 6.82
C LEU A 141 -1.49 30.77 5.98
N LYS A 142 -2.25 31.69 6.59
CA LYS A 142 -2.76 32.88 5.91
C LYS A 142 -1.62 33.83 5.52
N GLU A 143 -0.72 34.13 6.46
CA GLU A 143 0.45 34.99 6.24
C GLU A 143 1.39 34.40 5.18
N ALA A 144 1.60 33.07 5.20
CA ALA A 144 2.40 32.39 4.17
C ALA A 144 1.76 32.53 2.77
N ARG A 145 0.43 32.40 2.66
CA ARG A 145 -0.29 32.57 1.38
C ARG A 145 -0.22 34.00 0.86
N GLU A 146 -0.36 34.98 1.75
CA GLU A 146 -0.22 36.40 1.41
C GLU A 146 1.19 36.72 0.92
N THR A 147 2.22 36.19 1.61
CA THR A 147 3.63 36.36 1.21
C THR A 147 3.90 35.74 -0.16
N TYR A 148 3.37 34.54 -0.43
CA TYR A 148 3.49 33.90 -1.73
C TYR A 148 2.80 34.70 -2.84
N GLU A 149 1.61 35.21 -2.59
CA GLU A 149 0.90 36.07 -3.55
C GLU A 149 1.66 37.37 -3.82
N GLN A 150 2.33 37.94 -2.81
CA GLN A 150 3.16 39.13 -2.97
C GLN A 150 4.43 38.87 -3.81
N ILE A 151 5.11 37.74 -3.60
CA ILE A 151 6.38 37.42 -4.30
C ILE A 151 6.13 36.86 -5.70
N VAL A 152 5.20 35.90 -5.83
CA VAL A 152 4.96 35.17 -7.08
C VAL A 152 3.85 35.83 -7.91
N GLY A 153 3.09 36.75 -7.34
CA GLY A 153 1.96 37.44 -8.01
C GLY A 153 0.74 36.56 -8.25
N LYS A 154 0.71 35.35 -7.67
CA LYS A 154 -0.37 34.36 -7.83
C LYS A 154 -0.76 33.77 -6.50
N LYS A 155 -2.03 33.37 -6.37
CA LYS A 155 -2.50 32.67 -5.17
C LYS A 155 -1.89 31.27 -5.08
N GLY A 156 -1.41 30.91 -3.89
CA GLY A 156 -0.96 29.55 -3.58
C GLY A 156 -2.12 28.56 -3.66
N GLY A 157 -1.80 27.28 -3.88
CA GLY A 157 -2.81 26.21 -3.96
C GLY A 157 -3.67 26.12 -2.69
N PRO A 158 -4.98 25.83 -2.81
CA PRO A 158 -5.92 25.86 -1.69
C PRO A 158 -5.63 24.81 -0.61
N SER A 159 -4.96 23.72 -0.98
CA SER A 159 -4.56 22.63 -0.10
C SER A 159 -3.08 22.66 0.32
N TRP A 160 -2.32 23.70 -0.05
CA TRP A 160 -0.91 23.77 0.29
C TRP A 160 -0.69 24.09 1.77
N THR A 161 0.30 23.43 2.36
CA THR A 161 0.79 23.70 3.72
C THR A 161 1.77 24.89 3.73
N VAL A 162 2.06 25.44 4.91
CA VAL A 162 3.04 26.53 5.09
C VAL A 162 4.39 26.16 4.46
N ASP A 163 4.88 24.94 4.70
CA ASP A 163 6.17 24.49 4.17
C ASP A 163 6.18 24.34 2.66
N GLN A 164 5.08 23.85 2.07
CA GLN A 164 4.93 23.77 0.62
C GLN A 164 4.90 25.17 -0.02
N ILE A 165 4.27 26.13 0.64
CA ILE A 165 4.26 27.52 0.20
C ILE A 165 5.67 28.12 0.27
N LYS A 166 6.37 27.95 1.40
CA LYS A 166 7.76 28.44 1.58
C LYS A 166 8.71 27.82 0.54
N ALA A 167 8.59 26.52 0.26
CA ALA A 167 9.38 25.85 -0.77
C ALA A 167 9.13 26.45 -2.17
N LYS A 168 7.86 26.74 -2.52
CA LYS A 168 7.52 27.35 -3.81
C LYS A 168 8.01 28.79 -3.93
N ILE A 169 8.01 29.57 -2.83
CA ILE A 169 8.65 30.89 -2.82
C ILE A 169 10.14 30.77 -3.15
N MET A 170 10.83 29.83 -2.49
CA MET A 170 12.26 29.63 -2.68
C MET A 170 12.59 29.19 -4.12
N GLU A 171 11.84 28.25 -4.68
CA GLU A 171 11.97 27.84 -6.08
C GLU A 171 11.83 29.03 -7.04
N TYR A 172 10.83 29.88 -6.82
CA TYR A 172 10.61 31.07 -7.65
C TYR A 172 11.77 32.06 -7.56
N GLN A 173 12.28 32.34 -6.36
CA GLN A 173 13.42 33.24 -6.15
C GLN A 173 14.71 32.70 -6.77
N ILE A 174 14.95 31.40 -6.69
CA ILE A 174 16.09 30.75 -7.35
C ILE A 174 15.97 30.92 -8.87
N GLN A 175 14.78 30.72 -9.43
CA GLN A 175 14.54 30.90 -10.85
C GLN A 175 14.74 32.36 -11.28
N GLU A 176 14.21 33.32 -10.53
CA GLU A 176 14.38 34.75 -10.80
C GLU A 176 15.86 35.17 -10.74
N ALA A 177 16.60 34.70 -9.74
CA ALA A 177 18.04 34.94 -9.62
C ALA A 177 18.82 34.34 -10.81
N LEU A 178 18.43 33.14 -11.25
CA LEU A 178 19.05 32.47 -12.39
C LEU A 178 18.74 33.18 -13.71
N GLU A 179 17.51 33.65 -13.91
CA GLU A 179 17.14 34.49 -15.06
C GLU A 179 17.91 35.81 -15.06
N GLY A 180 18.05 36.47 -13.89
CA GLY A 180 18.85 37.68 -13.73
C GLY A 180 20.33 37.46 -14.03
N ALA A 181 20.91 36.36 -13.53
CA ALA A 181 22.30 35.97 -13.80
C ALA A 181 22.51 35.69 -15.30
N ARG A 182 21.58 34.99 -15.96
CA ARG A 182 21.62 34.74 -17.41
C ARG A 182 21.53 36.03 -18.22
N ALA A 183 20.68 36.97 -17.81
CA ALA A 183 20.55 38.27 -18.47
C ALA A 183 21.86 39.07 -18.37
N LYS A 184 22.47 39.12 -17.17
CA LYS A 184 23.77 39.78 -16.95
C LYS A 184 24.90 39.09 -17.71
N TYR A 185 24.89 37.75 -17.75
CA TYR A 185 25.85 36.97 -18.54
C TYR A 185 25.74 37.32 -20.03
N LEU A 186 24.52 37.38 -20.58
CA LEU A 186 24.30 37.77 -21.96
C LEU A 186 24.79 39.21 -22.23
N GLU A 187 24.56 40.14 -21.31
CA GLU A 187 25.01 41.53 -21.45
C GLU A 187 26.54 41.66 -21.50
N VAL A 188 27.25 40.97 -20.60
CA VAL A 188 28.71 41.09 -20.47
C VAL A 188 29.44 40.18 -21.45
N ILE A 189 29.00 38.93 -21.58
CA ILE A 189 29.64 37.92 -22.43
C ILE A 189 29.22 38.10 -23.90
N GLY A 190 28.03 38.62 -24.17
CA GLY A 190 27.50 38.82 -25.53
C GLY A 190 26.85 37.58 -26.14
N GLU A 191 26.84 36.47 -25.39
CA GLU A 191 26.28 35.19 -25.80
C GLU A 191 25.35 34.65 -24.71
N LYS A 192 24.37 33.84 -25.11
CA LYS A 192 23.45 33.22 -24.15
C LYS A 192 24.21 32.20 -23.30
N ALA A 193 23.99 32.23 -21.99
CA ALA A 193 24.48 31.20 -21.10
C ALA A 193 23.86 29.84 -21.47
N ASP A 194 24.66 28.78 -21.35
CA ASP A 194 24.18 27.40 -21.48
C ASP A 194 23.12 27.13 -20.40
N ASP A 195 22.10 26.35 -20.74
CA ASP A 195 21.04 25.98 -19.80
C ASP A 195 21.56 25.17 -18.61
N ALA A 196 22.69 24.49 -18.76
CA ALA A 196 23.35 23.72 -17.71
C ALA A 196 24.22 24.56 -16.74
N LEU A 197 24.49 25.83 -17.05
CA LEU A 197 25.34 26.66 -16.20
C LEU A 197 24.60 27.09 -14.92
N THR A 198 25.30 26.96 -13.79
CA THR A 198 24.82 27.46 -12.49
C THR A 198 25.05 28.97 -12.35
N VAL A 199 24.39 29.60 -11.36
CA VAL A 199 24.56 31.03 -11.04
C VAL A 199 26.02 31.37 -10.72
N GLU A 200 26.68 30.56 -9.90
CA GLU A 200 28.08 30.77 -9.48
C GLU A 200 29.06 30.70 -10.67
N GLU A 201 28.86 29.74 -11.58
CA GLU A 201 29.69 29.60 -12.78
C GLU A 201 29.47 30.76 -13.77
N MET A 202 28.25 31.28 -13.87
CA MET A 202 27.96 32.47 -14.68
C MET A 202 28.65 33.71 -14.10
N GLU A 203 28.59 33.89 -12.78
CA GLU A 203 29.24 35.01 -12.11
C GLU A 203 30.77 34.97 -12.20
N ALA A 204 31.39 33.79 -12.07
CA ALA A 204 32.82 33.62 -12.24
C ALA A 204 33.29 34.06 -13.63
N LYS A 205 32.60 33.62 -14.69
CA LYS A 205 32.92 33.99 -16.08
C LYS A 205 32.70 35.47 -16.37
N ILE A 206 31.65 36.07 -15.79
CA ILE A 206 31.42 37.53 -15.88
C ILE A 206 32.61 38.28 -15.29
N ASN A 207 33.07 37.88 -14.09
CA ASN A 207 34.19 38.53 -13.41
C ASN A 207 35.53 38.35 -14.15
N GLU A 208 35.77 37.18 -14.76
CA GLU A 208 36.94 36.93 -15.60
C GLU A 208 36.98 37.84 -16.84
N LYS A 209 35.83 38.10 -17.48
CA LYS A 209 35.76 38.97 -18.66
C LYS A 209 35.85 40.46 -18.33
N GLN A 210 35.50 40.84 -17.10
CA GLN A 210 35.56 42.22 -16.61
C GLN A 210 36.91 42.58 -15.95
N SER A 211 37.77 41.60 -15.69
CA SER A 211 39.15 41.79 -15.20
C SER A 211 40.13 42.01 -16.36
#